data_AF-A0A8H7FXX8-F1
#
_entry.id   AF-A0A8H7FXX8-F1
#
_cell.length_a   1.000
_cell.length_b   1.000
_cell.length_c   1.000
_cell.angle_alpha   90.00
_cell.angle_beta   90.00
_cell.angle_gamma   90.00
#
_symmetry.space_group_name_H-M   'P 1'
#
loop_
_entity.id
_entity.type
_entity.pdbx_description
1 polymer ?
#
loop_
_entity_poly.entity_id
_entity_poly.type
_entity_poly.pdbx_seq_one_letter_code
_entity_poly.pdbx_strand_id
1 'polypeptide(L)'
;MVHLWSFIVVAFAAVAAASPIVERTTLKCGPDYCAGTNNTHDNPYFCGDSRLGPKILPKKLPLASEVYGYDRLGGHCPGEFLKKWYNSTAGSFIYPPQNGFQLNTANAPIDGNQTLLVGMRLDRFGSEYGSFVSPAGAPYIQRALPPSNLDTPPTQPNYPYNYHVYEVTKQFDVLSGPIARK
;
A
#
# COMPACT_ATOMS: atom_id res chain seq x y z
N MET A 1 -8.18 -67.04 -35.26
CA MET A 1 -7.88 -66.12 -36.38
C MET A 1 -8.98 -65.08 -36.41
N VAL A 2 -8.66 -63.83 -36.77
CA VAL A 2 -9.55 -62.67 -37.03
C VAL A 2 -9.50 -61.52 -35.99
N HIS A 3 -8.60 -60.59 -36.36
CA HIS A 3 -8.61 -59.12 -36.30
C HIS A 3 -8.83 -58.34 -34.99
N LEU A 4 -7.69 -57.91 -34.42
CA LEU A 4 -7.51 -56.64 -33.72
C LEU A 4 -7.97 -55.45 -34.58
N TRP A 5 -8.81 -54.58 -34.02
CA TRP A 5 -9.00 -53.21 -34.50
C TRP A 5 -8.36 -52.27 -33.49
N SER A 6 -7.21 -51.70 -33.85
CA SER A 6 -6.57 -50.62 -33.10
C SER A 6 -7.37 -49.33 -33.29
N PHE A 7 -8.00 -48.84 -32.22
CA PHE A 7 -8.48 -47.47 -32.16
C PHE A 7 -7.38 -46.60 -31.54
N ILE A 8 -6.76 -45.76 -32.36
CA ILE A 8 -5.89 -44.68 -31.89
C ILE A 8 -6.80 -43.56 -31.37
N VAL A 9 -6.81 -43.37 -30.05
CA VAL A 9 -7.45 -42.20 -29.43
C VAL A 9 -6.42 -41.08 -29.36
N VAL A 10 -6.54 -40.09 -30.23
CA VAL A 10 -5.79 -38.83 -30.12
C VAL A 10 -6.50 -37.96 -29.08
N ALA A 11 -5.96 -37.90 -27.87
CA ALA A 11 -6.39 -36.95 -26.87
C ALA A 11 -5.84 -35.57 -27.21
N PHE A 12 -6.68 -34.68 -27.75
CA PHE A 12 -6.36 -33.26 -27.78
C PHE A 12 -6.39 -32.74 -26.34
N ALA A 13 -5.23 -32.38 -25.80
CA ALA A 13 -5.15 -31.59 -24.59
C ALA A 13 -5.81 -30.24 -24.87
N ALA A 14 -6.93 -29.96 -24.20
CA ALA A 14 -7.52 -28.63 -24.19
C ALA A 14 -6.54 -27.69 -23.47
N VAL A 15 -5.90 -26.79 -24.23
CA VAL A 15 -5.16 -25.67 -23.65
C VAL A 15 -6.20 -24.67 -23.18
N ALA A 16 -6.50 -24.66 -21.89
CA ALA A 16 -7.29 -23.60 -21.28
C ALA A 16 -6.50 -22.28 -21.35
N ALA A 17 -6.95 -21.38 -22.23
CA ALA A 17 -6.41 -20.05 -22.39
C ALA A 17 -6.91 -19.10 -21.27
N ALA A 18 -5.99 -18.25 -20.80
CA ALA A 18 -6.17 -16.98 -20.08
C ALA A 18 -6.85 -16.97 -18.67
N SER A 19 -5.97 -16.91 -17.66
CA SER A 19 -6.02 -16.22 -16.36
C SER A 19 -7.38 -15.78 -15.73
N PRO A 20 -7.82 -16.40 -14.61
CA PRO A 20 -9.06 -16.07 -13.88
C PRO A 20 -9.01 -14.77 -13.03
N ILE A 21 -7.92 -13.98 -13.09
CA ILE A 21 -7.73 -12.82 -12.19
C ILE A 21 -8.35 -11.54 -12.78
N VAL A 22 -8.31 -11.36 -14.09
CA VAL A 22 -8.80 -10.13 -14.77
C VAL A 22 -10.33 -10.05 -14.80
N GLU A 23 -10.99 -11.21 -14.92
CA GLU A 23 -12.46 -11.30 -14.92
C GLU A 23 -13.06 -11.04 -13.52
N ARG A 24 -12.31 -11.36 -12.45
CA ARG A 24 -12.80 -11.24 -11.07
C ARG A 24 -12.82 -9.79 -10.54
N THR A 25 -11.92 -8.94 -11.01
CA THR A 25 -11.83 -7.53 -10.60
C THR A 25 -12.78 -6.62 -11.37
N THR A 26 -13.00 -6.89 -12.66
CA THR A 26 -14.01 -6.22 -13.50
C THR A 26 -15.44 -6.53 -13.03
N LEU A 27 -15.71 -7.74 -12.51
CA LEU A 27 -17.01 -8.09 -11.96
C LEU A 27 -17.38 -7.29 -10.70
N LYS A 28 -16.38 -6.87 -9.89
CA LYS A 28 -16.62 -6.14 -8.64
C LYS A 28 -16.76 -4.63 -8.84
N CYS A 29 -15.89 -4.04 -9.67
CA CYS A 29 -15.81 -2.58 -9.83
C CYS A 29 -16.56 -2.04 -11.06
N GLY A 30 -17.19 -2.93 -11.83
CA GLY A 30 -17.88 -2.56 -13.06
C GLY A 30 -16.92 -2.42 -14.26
N PRO A 31 -17.45 -1.99 -15.42
CA PRO A 31 -16.70 -1.97 -16.67
C PRO A 31 -15.59 -0.91 -16.69
N ASP A 32 -15.76 0.21 -15.98
CA ASP A 32 -14.70 1.19 -15.74
C ASP A 32 -14.14 1.02 -14.33
N TYR A 33 -13.05 0.27 -14.23
CA TYR A 33 -12.36 0.03 -12.96
C TYR A 33 -11.89 1.34 -12.29
N CYS A 34 -11.56 2.38 -13.05
CA CYS A 34 -11.04 3.64 -12.53
C CYS A 34 -12.11 4.73 -12.35
N ALA A 35 -13.40 4.37 -12.44
CA ALA A 35 -14.51 5.27 -12.20
C ALA A 35 -14.38 5.94 -10.80
N GLY A 36 -14.64 7.25 -10.76
CA GLY A 36 -14.55 8.06 -9.54
C GLY A 36 -13.14 8.52 -9.15
N THR A 37 -12.15 8.34 -10.03
CA THR A 37 -10.79 8.89 -9.91
C THR A 37 -10.55 9.98 -10.95
N ASN A 38 -9.38 10.62 -10.94
CA ASN A 38 -9.00 11.55 -12.01
C ASN A 38 -8.87 10.87 -13.39
N ASN A 39 -8.61 9.56 -13.43
CA ASN A 39 -8.51 8.73 -14.63
C ASN A 39 -7.68 9.36 -15.77
N THR A 40 -6.56 10.01 -15.43
CA THR A 40 -5.69 10.66 -16.42
C THR A 40 -4.75 9.63 -17.07
N HIS A 41 -4.77 9.59 -18.41
CA HIS A 41 -3.87 8.74 -19.19
C HIS A 41 -2.42 9.24 -19.13
N ASP A 42 -1.45 8.35 -19.40
CA ASP A 42 0.00 8.65 -19.41
C ASP A 42 0.58 9.26 -18.12
N ASN A 43 -0.07 8.97 -17.01
CA ASN A 43 0.30 9.45 -15.68
C ASN A 43 1.04 8.35 -14.86
N PRO A 44 2.03 8.66 -14.02
CA PRO A 44 2.73 7.66 -13.19
C PRO A 44 1.88 7.07 -12.05
N TYR A 45 0.70 7.60 -11.76
CA TYR A 45 -0.14 7.21 -10.62
C TYR A 45 -1.23 6.20 -10.99
N PHE A 46 -1.62 5.37 -10.02
CA PHE A 46 -2.65 4.35 -10.21
C PHE A 46 -4.00 5.00 -10.54
N CYS A 47 -4.68 4.49 -11.59
CA CYS A 47 -5.84 5.16 -12.20
C CYS A 47 -5.59 6.67 -12.54
N GLY A 48 -4.35 7.05 -12.82
CA GLY A 48 -4.00 8.43 -13.15
C GLY A 48 -4.29 9.44 -12.05
N ASP A 49 -4.33 9.01 -10.79
CA ASP A 49 -4.71 9.83 -9.64
C ASP A 49 -3.64 9.73 -8.55
N SER A 50 -2.95 10.85 -8.26
CA SER A 50 -1.85 10.89 -7.28
C SER A 50 -2.27 10.47 -5.87
N ARG A 51 -3.55 10.65 -5.52
CA ARG A 51 -4.08 10.19 -4.22
C ARG A 51 -3.94 8.68 -4.09
N LEU A 52 -3.97 7.96 -5.21
CA LEU A 52 -3.87 6.51 -5.24
C LEU A 52 -2.42 6.00 -5.33
N GLY A 53 -1.40 6.87 -5.27
CA GLY A 53 0.01 6.46 -5.25
C GLY A 53 0.56 5.99 -6.61
N PRO A 54 1.83 5.58 -6.70
CA PRO A 54 2.49 5.28 -7.97
C PRO A 54 1.97 3.96 -8.56
N LYS A 55 1.89 3.85 -9.89
CA LYS A 55 1.53 2.60 -10.59
C LYS A 55 2.48 1.45 -10.23
N ILE A 56 3.76 1.75 -10.11
CA ILE A 56 4.83 0.76 -9.90
C ILE A 56 5.28 0.82 -8.45
N LEU A 57 4.97 -0.22 -7.67
CA LEU A 57 5.50 -0.39 -6.32
C LEU A 57 6.97 -0.85 -6.33
N PRO A 58 7.71 -0.68 -5.21
CA PRO A 58 9.07 -1.19 -5.07
C PRO A 58 9.18 -2.69 -5.36
N LYS A 59 10.18 -3.09 -6.16
CA LYS A 59 10.43 -4.50 -6.54
C LYS A 59 11.77 -5.05 -6.06
N LYS A 60 12.64 -4.20 -5.49
CA LYS A 60 13.95 -4.59 -4.98
C LYS A 60 13.99 -4.51 -3.46
N LEU A 61 14.77 -5.39 -2.84
CA LEU A 61 15.03 -5.32 -1.40
C LEU A 61 15.79 -4.02 -1.04
N PRO A 62 15.57 -3.47 0.16
CA PRO A 62 14.65 -3.98 1.20
C PRO A 62 13.18 -3.59 0.96
N LEU A 63 12.86 -2.53 0.23
CA LEU A 63 11.49 -2.01 0.14
C LEU A 63 10.48 -3.03 -0.41
N ALA A 64 10.90 -3.95 -1.29
CA ALA A 64 10.01 -5.00 -1.81
C ALA A 64 9.41 -5.88 -0.71
N SER A 65 10.15 -6.13 0.39
CA SER A 65 9.59 -6.88 1.53
C SER A 65 8.62 -6.04 2.35
N GLU A 66 8.83 -4.72 2.43
CA GLU A 66 7.93 -3.85 3.18
C GLU A 66 6.57 -3.67 2.49
N VAL A 67 6.53 -3.65 1.16
CA VAL A 67 5.26 -3.59 0.40
C VAL A 67 4.71 -4.98 0.04
N TYR A 68 5.32 -6.05 0.54
CA TYR A 68 4.84 -7.40 0.29
C TYR A 68 3.45 -7.60 0.91
N GLY A 69 2.49 -8.09 0.10
CA GLY A 69 1.11 -8.28 0.54
C GLY A 69 0.31 -6.98 0.74
N TYR A 70 0.86 -5.82 0.34
CA TYR A 70 0.14 -4.55 0.41
C TYR A 70 -1.03 -4.51 -0.59
N ASP A 71 -2.24 -4.65 -0.07
CA ASP A 71 -3.46 -4.28 -0.80
C ASP A 71 -3.67 -2.77 -0.71
N ARG A 72 -3.33 -2.08 -1.80
CA ARG A 72 -3.43 -0.63 -1.94
C ARG A 72 -4.78 -0.07 -1.55
N LEU A 73 -5.85 -0.77 -1.88
CA LEU A 73 -7.23 -0.28 -1.74
C LEU A 73 -8.00 -1.02 -0.64
N GLY A 74 -7.37 -1.99 0.04
CA GLY A 74 -8.02 -2.79 1.07
C GLY A 74 -9.30 -3.47 0.56
N GLY A 75 -9.28 -3.94 -0.68
CA GLY A 75 -10.41 -4.56 -1.36
C GLY A 75 -11.47 -3.59 -1.89
N HIS A 76 -11.33 -2.27 -1.77
CA HIS A 76 -12.25 -1.30 -2.38
C HIS A 76 -11.94 -1.05 -3.87
N CYS A 77 -12.94 -0.59 -4.62
CA CYS A 77 -12.68 -0.03 -5.94
C CYS A 77 -12.03 1.38 -5.81
N PRO A 78 -11.26 1.84 -6.80
CA PRO A 78 -10.50 3.10 -6.72
C PRO A 78 -11.32 4.32 -6.29
N GLY A 79 -12.46 4.57 -6.96
CA GLY A 79 -13.35 5.67 -6.60
C GLY A 79 -14.01 5.51 -5.23
N GLU A 80 -14.36 4.28 -4.83
CA GLU A 80 -14.92 3.99 -3.50
C GLU A 80 -13.91 4.24 -2.38
N PHE A 81 -12.66 3.85 -2.60
CA PHE A 81 -11.57 4.09 -1.67
C PHE A 81 -11.41 5.60 -1.42
N LEU A 82 -11.37 6.40 -2.48
CA LEU A 82 -11.27 7.86 -2.36
C LEU A 82 -12.51 8.46 -1.70
N LYS A 83 -13.72 7.99 -2.06
CA LYS A 83 -14.95 8.43 -1.41
C LYS A 83 -14.96 8.15 0.10
N LYS A 84 -14.37 7.02 0.53
CA LYS A 84 -14.32 6.62 1.93
C LYS A 84 -13.24 7.36 2.72
N TRP A 85 -12.07 7.60 2.13
CA TRP A 85 -10.88 8.02 2.85
C TRP A 85 -10.32 9.38 2.46
N TYR A 86 -10.86 10.05 1.45
CA TYR A 86 -10.37 11.35 0.99
C TYR A 86 -11.45 12.43 1.15
N ASN A 87 -11.08 13.53 1.81
CA ASN A 87 -11.91 14.71 1.91
C ASN A 87 -11.55 15.69 0.79
N SER A 88 -12.36 15.72 -0.27
CA SER A 88 -12.13 16.59 -1.43
C SER A 88 -12.19 18.08 -1.09
N THR A 89 -12.98 18.49 -0.09
CA THR A 89 -13.06 19.89 0.35
C THR A 89 -11.80 20.31 1.09
N ALA A 90 -11.25 19.43 1.94
CA ALA A 90 -10.02 19.69 2.67
C ALA A 90 -8.74 19.43 1.84
N GLY A 91 -8.87 18.78 0.68
CA GLY A 91 -7.73 18.41 -0.16
C GLY A 91 -6.78 17.41 0.52
N SER A 92 -7.30 16.54 1.38
CA SER A 92 -6.48 15.64 2.20
C SER A 92 -7.16 14.31 2.49
N PHE A 93 -6.35 13.29 2.80
CA PHE A 93 -6.85 12.06 3.39
C PHE A 93 -7.45 12.32 4.78
N ILE A 94 -8.50 11.59 5.10
CA ILE A 94 -9.11 11.55 6.42
C ILE A 94 -8.19 10.68 7.30
N TYR A 95 -7.50 11.33 8.24
CA TYR A 95 -6.61 10.65 9.19
C TYR A 95 -7.36 10.26 10.46
N PRO A 96 -6.96 9.18 11.15
CA PRO A 96 -7.57 8.82 12.42
C PRO A 96 -7.33 9.91 13.48
N PRO A 97 -8.19 10.00 14.50
CA PRO A 97 -8.01 10.94 15.60
C PRO A 97 -6.78 10.57 16.44
N GLN A 98 -6.41 11.44 17.39
CA GLN A 98 -5.38 11.16 18.42
C GLN A 98 -4.07 10.64 17.82
N ASN A 99 -3.59 11.32 16.78
CA ASN A 99 -2.34 11.00 16.08
C ASN A 99 -2.26 9.58 15.48
N GLY A 100 -3.39 8.90 15.30
CA GLY A 100 -3.41 7.57 14.73
C GLY A 100 -3.01 6.44 15.67
N PHE A 101 -2.92 6.70 16.98
CA PHE A 101 -2.78 5.62 17.96
C PHE A 101 -4.06 4.78 18.03
N GLN A 102 -3.91 3.48 18.25
CA GLN A 102 -5.03 2.60 18.53
C GLN A 102 -5.71 3.05 19.83
N LEU A 103 -7.04 3.11 19.83
CA LEU A 103 -7.81 3.54 20.99
C LEU A 103 -8.18 2.33 21.87
N ASN A 104 -8.18 2.55 23.18
CA ASN A 104 -8.73 1.58 24.13
C ASN A 104 -10.27 1.68 24.20
N THR A 105 -10.91 0.85 25.03
CA THR A 105 -12.38 0.82 25.19
C THR A 105 -12.98 2.10 25.77
N ALA A 106 -12.15 3.00 26.32
CA ALA A 106 -12.55 4.32 26.83
C ALA A 106 -12.27 5.45 25.82
N ASN A 107 -11.92 5.15 24.57
CA ASN A 107 -11.53 6.11 23.53
C ASN A 107 -10.29 6.96 23.86
N ALA A 108 -9.40 6.46 24.72
CA ALA A 108 -8.09 7.07 24.97
C ALA A 108 -7.01 6.37 24.12
N PRO A 109 -5.95 7.09 23.71
CA PRO A 109 -4.90 6.50 22.88
C PRO A 109 -4.10 5.50 23.71
N ILE A 110 -3.71 4.40 23.08
CA ILE A 110 -2.75 3.45 23.64
C ILE A 110 -1.37 3.92 23.18
N ASP A 111 -0.75 4.78 23.98
CA ASP A 111 0.60 5.29 23.77
C ASP A 111 1.38 5.43 25.09
N GLY A 112 2.68 5.70 24.99
CA GLY A 112 3.54 5.93 26.14
C GLY A 112 4.91 6.49 25.74
N ASN A 113 5.56 7.18 26.68
CA ASN A 113 6.91 7.67 26.46
C ASN A 113 7.89 6.51 26.35
N GLN A 114 8.72 6.54 25.31
CA GLN A 114 9.79 5.59 25.07
C GLN A 114 11.07 6.35 24.73
N THR A 115 12.17 6.02 25.39
CA THR A 115 13.49 6.50 24.99
C THR A 115 14.03 5.65 23.86
N LEU A 116 14.34 6.27 22.72
CA LEU A 116 15.06 5.62 21.64
C LEU A 116 16.57 5.64 21.95
N LEU A 117 17.18 4.47 21.94
CA LEU A 117 18.60 4.28 22.25
C LEU A 117 19.46 4.46 21.00
N VAL A 118 20.72 4.85 21.20
CA VAL A 118 21.72 4.94 20.12
C VAL A 118 21.85 3.60 19.39
N GLY A 119 21.90 3.65 18.06
CA GLY A 119 21.97 2.48 17.19
C GLY A 119 20.61 1.88 16.81
N MET A 120 19.50 2.31 17.42
CA MET A 120 18.16 1.93 16.93
C MET A 120 17.93 2.49 15.52
N ARG A 121 17.32 1.69 14.65
CA ARG A 121 17.01 2.06 13.28
C ARG A 121 15.52 2.33 13.09
N LEU A 122 15.25 3.46 12.45
CA LEU A 122 13.92 3.93 12.12
C LEU A 122 13.81 4.12 10.62
N ASP A 123 12.61 4.03 10.08
CA ASP A 123 12.33 4.42 8.70
C ASP A 123 11.01 5.20 8.58
N ARG A 124 10.82 5.81 7.40
CA ARG A 124 9.64 6.61 7.10
C ARG A 124 9.38 6.63 5.60
N PHE A 125 8.09 6.56 5.24
CA PHE A 125 7.58 6.94 3.92
C PHE A 125 6.97 8.34 4.00
N GLY A 126 7.69 9.37 3.59
CA GLY A 126 7.26 10.76 3.69
C GLY A 126 8.42 11.74 3.86
N SER A 127 8.13 13.02 3.64
CA SER A 127 9.10 14.11 3.86
C SER A 127 9.57 14.16 5.31
N GLU A 128 10.81 14.64 5.50
CA GLU A 128 11.48 14.87 6.78
C GLU A 128 10.85 15.99 7.63
N TYR A 129 9.92 16.78 7.07
CA TYR A 129 9.14 17.75 7.85
C TYR A 129 8.11 17.09 8.80
N GLY A 130 7.84 15.79 8.64
CA GLY A 130 6.88 15.05 9.47
C GLY A 130 7.51 14.40 10.71
N SER A 131 6.68 14.04 11.68
CA SER A 131 7.10 13.56 13.01
C SER A 131 6.80 12.08 13.30
N PHE A 132 6.38 11.30 12.30
CA PHE A 132 6.03 9.88 12.47
C PHE A 132 7.08 8.96 11.84
N VAL A 133 7.57 7.99 12.59
CA VAL A 133 8.53 6.99 12.13
C VAL A 133 8.06 5.59 12.53
N SER A 134 8.61 4.55 11.92
CA SER A 134 8.42 3.18 12.38
C SER A 134 9.78 2.52 12.61
N PRO A 135 9.85 1.39 13.35
CA PRO A 135 11.03 0.54 13.32
C PRO A 135 11.39 0.17 11.88
N ALA A 136 12.68 0.25 11.54
CA ALA A 136 13.13 -0.02 10.17
C ALA A 136 12.70 -1.43 9.70
N GLY A 137 12.13 -1.51 8.49
CA GLY A 137 11.64 -2.76 7.90
C GLY A 137 10.21 -3.13 8.26
N ALA A 138 9.47 -2.27 8.98
CA ALA A 138 8.06 -2.51 9.27
C ALA A 138 7.23 -2.60 7.96
N PRO A 139 6.40 -3.63 7.76
CA PRO A 139 5.53 -3.72 6.59
C PRO A 139 4.65 -2.50 6.42
N TYR A 140 4.48 -2.03 5.18
CA TYR A 140 3.66 -0.86 4.84
C TYR A 140 2.22 -0.98 5.35
N ILE A 141 1.67 -2.20 5.33
CA ILE A 141 0.34 -2.53 5.86
C ILE A 141 0.19 -2.27 7.36
N GLN A 142 1.27 -2.18 8.12
CA GLN A 142 1.26 -1.90 9.57
C GLN A 142 1.33 -0.39 9.87
N ARG A 143 1.44 0.46 8.85
CA ARG A 143 1.70 1.91 9.01
C ARG A 143 0.46 2.78 8.84
N ALA A 144 -0.67 2.22 8.43
CA ALA A 144 -1.92 2.93 8.12
C ALA A 144 -1.76 4.13 7.17
N LEU A 145 -0.73 4.14 6.32
CA LEU A 145 -0.45 5.24 5.40
C LEU A 145 -1.38 5.20 4.17
N PRO A 146 -1.76 6.35 3.59
CA PRO A 146 -2.43 6.38 2.30
C PRO A 146 -1.44 6.06 1.16
N PRO A 147 -1.92 5.57 0.01
CA PRO A 147 -1.06 5.18 -1.12
C PRO A 147 -0.08 6.26 -1.59
N SER A 148 -0.47 7.54 -1.51
CA SER A 148 0.35 8.69 -1.91
C SER A 148 1.65 8.84 -1.11
N ASN A 149 1.78 8.23 0.07
CA ASN A 149 3.06 8.24 0.81
C ASN A 149 4.17 7.47 0.08
N LEU A 150 3.84 6.64 -0.91
CA LEU A 150 4.79 5.95 -1.79
C LEU A 150 5.16 6.77 -3.04
N ASP A 151 4.66 7.99 -3.21
CA ASP A 151 5.02 8.82 -4.35
C ASP A 151 6.46 9.32 -4.20
N THR A 152 7.28 9.19 -5.26
CA THR A 152 8.60 9.82 -5.28
C THR A 152 8.44 11.34 -5.46
N PRO A 153 8.81 12.17 -4.49
CA PRO A 153 8.71 13.62 -4.64
C PRO A 153 9.69 14.11 -5.72
N PRO A 154 9.25 14.94 -6.69
CA PRO A 154 10.14 15.48 -7.72
C PRO A 154 11.31 16.31 -7.17
N THR A 155 11.14 16.88 -5.98
CA THR A 155 12.17 17.65 -5.27
C THR A 155 13.23 16.81 -4.58
N GLN A 156 12.97 15.52 -4.36
CA GLN A 156 13.91 14.58 -3.73
C GLN A 156 13.97 13.24 -4.49
N PRO A 157 14.38 13.24 -5.77
CA PRO A 157 14.37 12.03 -6.60
C PRO A 157 15.34 10.95 -6.11
N ASN A 158 16.33 11.32 -5.30
CA ASN A 158 17.31 10.41 -4.69
C ASN A 158 16.70 9.54 -3.58
N TYR A 159 15.50 9.87 -3.12
CA TYR A 159 14.72 9.10 -2.14
C TYR A 159 13.48 8.52 -2.82
N PRO A 160 13.63 7.48 -3.66
CA PRO A 160 12.52 6.87 -4.36
C PRO A 160 11.48 6.36 -3.37
N TYR A 161 10.20 6.48 -3.74
CA TYR A 161 9.05 6.14 -2.89
C TYR A 161 8.96 6.95 -1.59
N ASN A 162 9.66 8.09 -1.53
CA ASN A 162 9.77 8.94 -0.36
C ASN A 162 10.25 8.18 0.89
N TYR A 163 11.08 7.15 0.68
CA TYR A 163 11.51 6.25 1.74
C TYR A 163 12.87 6.71 2.30
N HIS A 164 12.92 6.86 3.62
CA HIS A 164 14.08 7.32 4.37
C HIS A 164 14.37 6.34 5.50
N VAL A 165 15.66 6.10 5.76
CA VAL A 165 16.12 5.26 6.88
C VAL A 165 17.09 6.08 7.72
N TYR A 166 16.91 6.00 9.04
CA TYR A 166 17.66 6.74 10.04
C TYR A 166 18.23 5.79 11.08
N GLU A 167 19.36 6.18 11.68
CA GLU A 167 19.94 5.54 12.85
C GLU A 167 20.06 6.57 13.96
N VAL A 168 19.61 6.21 15.16
CA VAL A 168 19.66 7.11 16.31
C VAL A 168 21.11 7.32 16.74
N THR A 169 21.59 8.57 16.67
CA THR A 169 22.97 8.94 17.05
C THR A 169 23.07 9.55 18.45
N LYS A 170 21.95 10.00 19.00
CA LYS A 170 21.81 10.51 20.37
C LYS A 170 20.44 10.07 20.88
N GLN A 171 20.37 9.57 22.11
CA GLN A 171 19.11 9.15 22.71
C GLN A 171 18.12 10.32 22.83
N PHE A 172 16.84 10.05 22.62
CA PHE A 172 15.74 11.01 22.81
C PHE A 172 14.43 10.28 23.08
N ASP A 173 13.49 10.98 23.72
CA ASP A 173 12.18 10.44 24.04
C ASP A 173 11.19 10.68 22.89
N VAL A 174 10.33 9.68 22.67
CA VAL A 174 9.22 9.73 21.73
C VAL A 174 7.95 9.24 22.40
N LEU A 175 6.81 9.60 21.81
CA LEU A 175 5.55 8.93 22.10
C LEU A 175 5.44 7.71 21.18
N SER A 176 5.26 6.53 21.76
CA SER A 176 5.25 5.24 21.05
C SER A 176 3.99 4.45 21.39
N GLY A 177 3.43 3.75 20.41
CA GLY A 177 2.19 3.01 20.59
C GLY A 177 1.73 2.29 19.31
N PRO A 178 0.79 1.33 19.42
CA PRO A 178 0.17 0.67 18.29
C PRO A 178 -0.57 1.66 17.37
N ILE A 179 -0.47 1.42 16.06
CA ILE A 179 -1.13 2.21 15.03
C ILE A 179 -2.57 1.71 14.81
N ALA A 180 -3.53 2.63 14.80
CA ALA A 180 -4.93 2.34 14.49
C ALA A 180 -5.07 1.81 13.05
N ARG A 181 -5.94 0.80 12.86
CA ARG A 181 -6.24 0.27 11.53
C ARG A 181 -7.25 1.14 10.80
N LYS A 182 -7.15 1.15 9.46
CA LYS A 182 -8.18 1.69 8.56
C LYS A 182 -9.26 0.65 8.30
#